data_AF-A0A2P5DU96-F1
#
_entry.id   AF-A0A2P5DU96-F1
#
_cell.length_a   1.000
_cell.length_b   1.000
_cell.length_c   1.000
_cell.angle_alpha   90.00
_cell.angle_beta   90.00
_cell.angle_gamma   90.00
#
_symmetry.space_group_name_H-M   'P 1'
#
loop_
_entity.id
_entity.type
_entity.pdbx_description
1 polymer ?
#
loop_
_entity_poly.entity_id
_entity_poly.type
_entity_poly.pdbx_seq_one_letter_code
_entity_poly.pdbx_strand_id
1 'polypeptide(L)'
;MEETLRDCGVKPINGEIKLCATSLESMVEFVRSILGSGVNLSVISTTHPAMTTALTQNYTVLEVPIEVLAPKMVSCHPVPYPYAVFFCHYFGSETKVFQVSPGGNSGDNVEAVAICHMDTSDWDPEHILFQPLGVKPSTSSPVCHFLPANHLVWVPSPTIATE
;
A
#
# COMPACT_ATOMS: atom_id res chain seq x y z
N MET A 1 -8.42 -10.36 -14.08
CA MET A 1 -9.32 -9.47 -14.86
C MET A 1 -10.71 -9.41 -14.23
N GLU A 2 -11.41 -10.53 -14.04
CA GLU A 2 -12.71 -10.53 -13.34
C GLU A 2 -12.59 -9.95 -11.93
N GLU A 3 -11.55 -10.36 -11.19
CA GLU A 3 -11.21 -9.78 -9.88
C GLU A 3 -10.98 -8.26 -9.95
N THR A 4 -10.15 -7.78 -10.89
CA THR A 4 -9.95 -6.35 -11.13
C THR A 4 -11.28 -5.60 -11.34
N LEU A 5 -12.19 -6.14 -12.17
CA LEU A 5 -13.49 -5.52 -12.41
C LEU A 5 -14.37 -5.51 -11.15
N ARG A 6 -14.33 -6.59 -10.37
CA ARG A 6 -15.04 -6.67 -9.09
C ARG A 6 -14.50 -5.63 -8.12
N ASP A 7 -13.20 -5.58 -7.89
CA ASP A 7 -12.59 -4.68 -6.91
C ASP A 7 -12.78 -3.20 -7.28
N CYS A 8 -12.71 -2.89 -8.58
CA CYS A 8 -13.02 -1.56 -9.12
C CYS A 8 -14.52 -1.20 -9.07
N GLY A 9 -15.40 -2.20 -9.13
CA GLY A 9 -16.85 -2.01 -9.15
C GLY A 9 -17.50 -1.99 -7.76
N VAL A 10 -16.84 -2.54 -6.74
CA VAL A 10 -17.34 -2.54 -5.37
C VAL A 10 -17.31 -1.12 -4.81
N LYS A 11 -18.40 -0.71 -4.15
CA LYS A 11 -18.47 0.62 -3.50
C LYS A 11 -17.39 0.75 -2.41
N PRO A 12 -16.88 1.96 -2.14
CA PRO A 12 -15.98 2.17 -1.01
C PRO A 12 -16.67 1.82 0.31
N ILE A 13 -15.91 1.27 1.26
CA ILE A 13 -16.40 1.11 2.64
C ILE A 13 -16.42 2.46 3.36
N ASN A 14 -16.98 2.51 4.57
CA ASN A 14 -16.98 3.73 5.38
C ASN A 14 -15.54 4.20 5.64
N GLY A 15 -15.28 5.47 5.35
CA GLY A 15 -13.95 6.07 5.51
C GLY A 15 -12.93 5.70 4.42
N GLU A 16 -13.27 4.83 3.45
CA GLU A 16 -12.44 4.57 2.28
C GLU A 16 -12.79 5.54 1.14
N ILE A 17 -11.76 6.10 0.52
CA ILE A 17 -11.88 6.77 -0.78
C ILE A 17 -11.00 5.97 -1.74
N LYS A 18 -11.57 5.47 -2.83
CA LYS A 18 -10.85 4.67 -3.83
C LYS A 18 -11.19 5.03 -5.26
N LEU A 19 -10.27 4.74 -6.16
CA LEU A 19 -10.37 4.96 -7.61
C LEU A 19 -9.59 3.87 -8.35
N CYS A 20 -10.17 3.31 -9.40
CA CYS A 20 -9.39 2.60 -10.42
C CYS A 20 -8.96 3.56 -11.52
N ALA A 21 -7.74 4.08 -11.40
CA ALA A 21 -7.16 5.00 -12.37
C ALA A 21 -6.68 4.21 -13.60
N THR A 22 -7.12 4.60 -14.79
CA THR A 22 -6.74 3.93 -16.05
C THR A 22 -5.53 4.57 -16.73
N SER A 23 -4.86 5.51 -16.05
CA SER A 23 -3.63 6.15 -16.51
C SER A 23 -2.82 6.69 -15.32
N LEU A 24 -1.54 6.99 -15.56
CA LEU A 24 -0.66 7.60 -14.56
C LEU A 24 -1.16 9.00 -14.16
N GLU A 25 -1.67 9.77 -15.11
CA GLU A 25 -2.21 11.12 -14.88
C GLU A 25 -3.42 11.08 -13.95
N SER A 26 -4.37 10.17 -14.20
CA SER A 26 -5.54 9.98 -13.35
C SER A 26 -5.16 9.50 -11.95
N MET A 27 -4.14 8.63 -11.84
CA MET A 27 -3.59 8.22 -10.55
C MET A 27 -3.02 9.41 -9.76
N VAL A 28 -2.19 10.24 -10.40
CA VAL A 28 -1.57 11.40 -9.74
C VAL A 28 -2.61 12.46 -9.37
N GLU A 29 -3.63 12.68 -10.20
CA GLU A 29 -4.75 13.57 -9.89
C GLU A 29 -5.51 13.11 -8.64
N PHE A 30 -5.82 11.81 -8.56
CA PHE A 30 -6.42 11.21 -7.37
C PHE A 30 -5.57 11.40 -6.12
N VAL A 31 -4.28 11.08 -6.20
CA VAL A 31 -3.33 11.28 -5.09
C VAL A 31 -3.34 12.73 -4.62
N ARG A 32 -3.30 13.70 -5.54
CA ARG A 32 -3.35 15.14 -5.22
C ARG A 32 -4.69 15.57 -4.61
N SER A 33 -5.80 14.95 -5.00
CA SER A 33 -7.11 15.24 -4.38
C SER A 33 -7.15 14.90 -2.89
N ILE A 34 -6.36 13.90 -2.45
CA ILE A 34 -6.32 13.43 -1.06
C ILE A 34 -5.21 14.12 -0.26
N LEU A 35 -4.01 14.18 -0.84
CA LEU A 35 -2.81 14.70 -0.17
C LEU A 35 -2.64 16.21 -0.29
N GLY A 36 -3.35 16.85 -1.23
CA GLY A 36 -3.30 18.28 -1.51
C GLY A 36 -2.65 18.59 -2.85
N SER A 37 -3.26 19.47 -3.64
CA SER A 37 -2.82 19.81 -5.00
C SER A 37 -1.49 20.58 -5.06
N GLY A 38 -1.17 21.35 -4.02
CA GLY A 38 0.07 22.14 -3.90
C GLY A 38 1.17 21.47 -3.07
N VAL A 39 0.99 20.21 -2.68
CA VAL A 39 1.95 19.48 -1.84
C VAL A 39 2.95 18.74 -2.73
N ASN A 40 4.23 18.85 -2.39
CA ASN A 40 5.26 18.01 -3.00
C ASN A 40 5.03 16.56 -2.58
N LEU A 41 5.06 15.64 -3.55
CA LEU A 41 4.77 14.24 -3.33
C LEU A 41 6.05 13.41 -3.38
N SER A 42 6.19 12.49 -2.43
CA SER A 42 7.20 11.44 -2.45
C SER A 42 6.52 10.08 -2.67
N VAL A 43 7.23 9.19 -3.35
CA VAL A 43 6.78 7.81 -3.60
C VAL A 43 7.67 6.84 -2.85
N ILE A 44 7.06 5.86 -2.22
CA ILE A 44 7.73 4.76 -1.53
C ILE A 44 7.21 3.46 -2.12
N SER A 45 8.12 2.54 -2.44
CA SER A 45 7.80 1.24 -3.04
C SER A 45 8.83 0.21 -2.62
N THR A 46 8.43 -1.07 -2.67
CA THR A 46 9.37 -2.17 -2.45
C THR A 46 10.42 -2.23 -3.55
N THR A 47 11.70 -2.21 -3.19
CA THR A 47 12.83 -2.29 -4.12
C THR A 47 13.56 -3.63 -3.97
N HIS A 48 13.98 -4.20 -5.10
CA HIS A 48 14.83 -5.38 -5.15
C HIS A 48 16.21 -4.94 -5.65
N PRO A 49 17.21 -4.81 -4.77
CA PRO A 49 18.55 -4.35 -5.14
C PRO A 49 19.25 -5.31 -6.11
N ALA A 50 18.97 -6.60 -6.00
CA ALA A 50 19.47 -7.63 -6.91
C ALA A 50 18.48 -7.84 -8.06
N MET A 51 18.99 -7.95 -9.29
CA MET A 51 18.23 -8.35 -10.49
C MET A 51 17.97 -9.87 -10.49
N THR A 52 17.57 -10.44 -9.37
CA THR A 52 17.16 -11.84 -9.24
C THR A 52 15.64 -11.94 -9.38
N THR A 53 15.17 -13.02 -9.99
CA THR A 53 13.74 -13.34 -9.99
C THR A 53 13.32 -13.62 -8.54
N ALA A 54 12.44 -12.79 -7.98
CA ALA A 54 11.94 -12.97 -6.62
C ALA A 54 11.23 -14.33 -6.50
N LEU A 55 11.79 -15.22 -5.68
CA LEU A 55 11.21 -16.52 -5.36
C LEU A 55 10.36 -16.41 -4.10
N THR A 56 9.18 -17.05 -4.11
CA THR A 56 8.42 -17.26 -2.88
C THR A 56 9.22 -18.15 -1.95
N GLN A 57 9.58 -17.62 -0.78
CA GLN A 57 10.41 -18.31 0.19
C GLN A 57 10.13 -17.78 1.59
N ASN A 58 10.60 -18.52 2.61
CA ASN A 58 10.65 -18.01 3.96
C ASN A 58 11.67 -16.87 4.05
N TYR A 59 11.35 -15.89 4.88
CA TYR A 59 12.20 -14.73 5.11
C TYR A 59 12.33 -14.46 6.62
N THR A 60 13.37 -13.71 6.96
CA THR A 60 13.56 -13.13 8.30
C THR A 60 13.64 -11.62 8.18
N VAL A 61 12.98 -10.90 9.08
CA VAL A 61 13.15 -9.45 9.19
C VAL A 61 14.50 -9.17 9.86
N LEU A 62 15.44 -8.62 9.10
CA LEU A 62 16.84 -8.48 9.53
C LEU A 62 17.06 -7.28 10.46
N GLU A 63 16.24 -6.24 10.32
CA GLU A 63 16.36 -4.97 11.04
C GLU A 63 15.02 -4.55 11.62
N VAL A 64 15.04 -3.69 12.64
CA VAL A 64 13.81 -3.14 13.21
C VAL A 64 13.07 -2.32 12.14
N PRO A 65 11.79 -2.60 11.86
CA PRO A 65 11.00 -1.82 10.91
C PRO A 65 11.01 -0.32 11.24
N ILE A 66 11.21 0.51 10.21
CA ILE A 66 11.25 1.98 10.34
C ILE A 66 9.90 2.55 9.89
N GLU A 67 9.20 3.23 10.79
CA GLU A 67 7.94 3.91 10.45
C GLU A 67 8.20 5.12 9.56
N VAL A 68 7.50 5.21 8.44
CA VAL A 68 7.46 6.41 7.60
C VAL A 68 6.41 7.34 8.20
N LEU A 69 6.88 8.42 8.83
CA LEU A 69 6.01 9.42 9.43
C LEU A 69 5.35 10.28 8.35
N ALA A 70 4.10 9.95 8.02
CA ALA A 70 3.27 10.71 7.10
C ALA A 70 1.85 10.89 7.67
N PRO A 71 1.31 12.12 7.71
CA PRO A 71 -0.03 12.36 8.27
C PRO A 71 -1.15 11.80 7.40
N LYS A 72 -0.89 11.61 6.10
CA LYS A 72 -1.76 10.96 5.11
C LYS A 72 -0.90 10.21 4.11
N MET A 73 -1.44 9.12 3.58
CA MET A 73 -0.81 8.34 2.52
C MET A 73 -1.88 7.84 1.55
N VAL A 74 -1.54 7.66 0.27
CA VAL A 74 -2.41 7.00 -0.71
C VAL A 74 -1.66 5.79 -1.25
N SER A 75 -2.25 4.61 -1.18
CA SER A 75 -1.68 3.44 -1.85
C SER A 75 -2.31 3.25 -3.22
N CYS A 76 -1.49 2.91 -4.20
CA CYS A 76 -1.91 2.58 -5.57
C CYS A 76 -1.27 1.27 -5.99
N HIS A 77 -2.11 0.34 -6.43
CA HIS A 77 -1.73 -1.02 -6.79
C HIS A 77 -1.94 -1.23 -8.29
N PRO A 78 -0.88 -1.55 -9.06
CA PRO A 78 -1.07 -2.03 -10.41
C PRO A 78 -1.84 -3.36 -10.36
N VAL A 79 -2.94 -3.46 -11.12
CA VAL A 79 -3.81 -4.64 -11.12
C VAL A 79 -3.83 -5.31 -12.50
N PRO A 80 -3.96 -6.65 -12.59
CA PRO A 80 -3.95 -7.34 -13.88
C PRO A 80 -5.13 -6.95 -14.78
N TYR A 81 -4.85 -6.26 -15.88
CA TYR A 81 -5.83 -5.84 -16.88
C TYR A 81 -5.16 -5.63 -18.26
N PRO A 82 -5.89 -5.71 -19.40
CA PRO A 82 -5.29 -5.58 -20.75
C PRO A 82 -4.63 -4.22 -21.05
N TYR A 83 -4.88 -3.22 -20.21
CA TYR A 83 -4.23 -1.91 -20.22
C TYR A 83 -3.92 -1.48 -18.78
N ALA A 84 -3.15 -0.41 -18.61
CA ALA A 84 -2.76 0.07 -17.29
C ALA A 84 -3.98 0.45 -16.44
N VAL A 85 -4.11 -0.20 -15.28
CA VAL A 85 -5.10 0.14 -14.26
C VAL A 85 -4.39 0.12 -12.91
N PHE A 86 -4.58 1.18 -12.13
CA PHE A 86 -4.08 1.33 -10.78
C PHE A 86 -5.28 1.40 -9.84
N PHE A 87 -5.46 0.38 -9.00
CA PHE A 87 -6.40 0.45 -7.88
C PHE A 87 -5.77 1.31 -6.79
N CYS A 88 -6.27 2.53 -6.63
CA CYS A 88 -5.80 3.49 -5.65
C CYS A 88 -6.82 3.64 -4.53
N HIS A 89 -6.35 3.75 -3.29
CA HIS A 89 -7.21 3.98 -2.13
C HIS A 89 -6.52 4.74 -0.99
N TYR A 90 -7.37 5.37 -0.19
CA TYR A 90 -7.05 6.06 1.05
C TYR A 90 -8.06 5.63 2.10
N PHE A 91 -7.57 5.28 3.28
CA PHE A 91 -8.42 5.08 4.45
C PHE A 91 -8.32 6.28 5.37
N GLY A 92 -9.46 6.77 5.83
CA GLY A 92 -9.55 7.83 6.84
C GLY A 92 -9.17 7.35 8.24
N SER A 93 -9.19 6.04 8.49
CA SER A 93 -8.67 5.44 9.72
C SER A 93 -7.14 5.37 9.69
N GLU A 94 -6.54 5.26 10.87
CA GLU A 94 -5.08 5.26 11.02
C GLU A 94 -4.47 4.10 10.21
N THR A 95 -3.60 4.47 9.27
CA THR A 95 -2.80 3.54 8.46
C THR A 95 -1.34 3.91 8.60
N LYS A 96 -0.51 2.93 8.96
CA LYS A 96 0.93 3.10 9.15
C LYS A 96 1.70 2.46 8.02
N VAL A 97 2.82 3.08 7.66
CA VAL A 97 3.71 2.62 6.60
C VAL A 97 5.08 2.35 7.23
N PHE A 98 5.67 1.20 6.90
CA PHE A 98 6.97 0.80 7.40
C PHE A 98 7.90 0.43 6.25
N GLN A 99 9.15 0.86 6.35
CA GLN A 99 10.26 0.26 5.62
C GLN A 99 10.77 -0.94 6.42
N VAL A 100 10.94 -2.07 5.74
CA VAL A 100 11.32 -3.34 6.34
C VAL A 100 12.40 -3.98 5.49
N SER A 101 13.39 -4.60 6.14
CA SER A 101 14.50 -5.29 5.48
C SER A 101 14.33 -6.82 5.60
N PRO A 102 13.45 -7.48 4.82
CA PRO A 102 13.38 -8.93 4.79
C PRO A 102 14.57 -9.55 4.03
N GLY A 103 15.24 -10.50 4.68
CA GLY A 103 16.25 -11.37 4.08
C GLY A 103 15.69 -12.76 3.81
N GLY A 104 15.83 -13.22 2.57
CA GLY A 104 15.46 -14.58 2.14
C GLY A 104 16.57 -15.59 2.42
N ASN A 105 16.20 -16.86 2.55
CA ASN A 105 17.15 -17.96 2.72
C ASN A 105 18.09 -18.15 1.51
N SER A 106 17.72 -17.64 0.33
CA SER A 106 18.57 -17.58 -0.87
C SER A 106 19.69 -16.54 -0.80
N GLY A 107 19.71 -15.69 0.24
CA GLY A 107 20.59 -14.52 0.32
C GLY A 107 20.05 -13.28 -0.39
N ASP A 108 18.82 -13.33 -0.92
CA ASP A 108 18.13 -12.16 -1.47
C ASP A 108 17.69 -11.23 -0.34
N ASN A 109 18.14 -9.97 -0.37
CA ASN A 109 17.67 -8.92 0.51
C ASN A 109 16.77 -7.97 -0.27
N VAL A 110 15.64 -7.60 0.33
CA VAL A 110 14.65 -6.69 -0.27
C VAL A 110 14.47 -5.51 0.67
N GLU A 111 14.34 -4.29 0.14
CA GLU A 111 13.83 -3.16 0.93
C GLU A 111 12.33 -3.10 0.68
N ALA A 112 11.57 -3.70 1.58
CA ALA A 112 10.14 -3.86 1.44
C ALA A 112 9.37 -2.73 2.11
N VAL A 113 8.22 -2.38 1.53
CA VAL A 113 7.22 -1.54 2.18
C VAL A 113 6.14 -2.42 2.76
N ALA A 114 5.82 -2.21 4.03
CA ALA A 114 4.64 -2.80 4.68
C ALA A 114 3.64 -1.70 5.04
N ILE A 115 2.36 -2.00 4.86
CA ILE A 115 1.25 -1.16 5.32
C ILE A 115 0.54 -1.91 6.44
N CYS A 116 0.21 -1.21 7.52
CA CYS A 116 -0.65 -1.70 8.59
C CYS A 116 -1.88 -0.81 8.72
N HIS A 117 -3.06 -1.39 8.55
CA HIS A 117 -4.33 -0.75 8.85
C HIS A 117 -4.66 -0.98 10.32
N MET A 118 -4.65 0.09 11.12
CA MET A 118 -4.73 -0.01 12.59
C MET A 118 -6.16 -0.25 13.08
N ASP A 119 -7.14 0.20 12.30
CA ASP A 119 -8.55 -0.05 12.53
C ASP A 119 -9.20 -0.59 11.25
N THR A 120 -9.69 -1.81 11.34
CA THR A 120 -10.37 -2.52 10.24
C THR A 120 -11.84 -2.77 10.55
N SER A 121 -12.41 -2.17 11.60
CA SER A 121 -13.76 -2.47 12.08
C SER A 121 -14.87 -2.23 11.06
N ASP A 122 -14.69 -1.26 10.16
CA ASP A 122 -15.63 -0.95 9.07
C ASP A 122 -15.42 -1.79 7.80
N TRP A 123 -14.42 -2.68 7.79
CA TRP A 123 -14.12 -3.50 6.61
C TRP A 123 -15.10 -4.65 6.48
N ASP A 124 -15.33 -5.08 5.23
CA ASP A 124 -16.13 -6.26 4.93
C ASP A 124 -15.54 -7.49 5.65
N PRO A 125 -16.28 -8.21 6.51
CA PRO A 125 -15.78 -9.43 7.13
C PRO A 125 -15.31 -10.51 6.14
N GLU A 126 -15.77 -10.46 4.89
CA GLU A 126 -15.35 -11.34 3.80
C GLU A 126 -14.17 -10.77 2.98
N HIS A 127 -13.57 -9.66 3.41
CA HIS A 127 -12.42 -9.04 2.74
C HIS A 127 -11.27 -10.04 2.62
N ILE A 128 -10.60 -10.01 1.46
CA ILE A 128 -9.59 -11.02 1.05
C ILE A 128 -8.43 -11.18 2.04
N LEU A 129 -8.12 -10.15 2.82
CA LEU A 129 -7.07 -10.20 3.85
C LEU A 129 -7.46 -10.98 5.10
N PHE A 130 -8.75 -11.14 5.40
CA PHE A 130 -9.19 -11.78 6.65
C PHE A 130 -9.17 -13.31 6.59
N GLN A 131 -9.52 -13.90 5.44
CA GLN A 131 -9.56 -15.36 5.29
C GLN A 131 -8.19 -16.03 5.55
N PRO A 132 -7.07 -15.58 4.95
CA PRO A 132 -5.77 -16.21 5.18
C PRO A 132 -5.25 -16.02 6.61
N LEU A 133 -5.64 -14.92 7.26
CA LEU A 133 -5.21 -14.58 8.62
C LEU A 133 -6.08 -15.23 9.70
N GLY A 134 -7.28 -15.71 9.36
CA GLY A 134 -8.23 -16.26 10.32
C GLY A 134 -8.73 -15.23 11.34
N VAL A 135 -8.72 -13.94 10.97
CA VAL A 135 -9.13 -12.82 11.84
C VAL A 135 -10.44 -12.21 11.33
N LYS A 136 -11.05 -11.34 12.13
CA LYS A 136 -12.23 -10.55 11.77
C LYS A 136 -11.90 -9.05 11.88
N PRO A 137 -12.69 -8.18 11.22
CA PRO A 137 -12.70 -6.74 11.46
C PRO A 137 -12.63 -6.40 12.95
N SER A 138 -11.73 -5.50 13.33
CA SER A 138 -11.50 -5.12 14.73
C SER A 138 -10.87 -3.73 14.82
N THR A 139 -11.23 -3.00 15.87
CA THR A 139 -10.59 -1.72 16.24
C THR A 139 -9.25 -1.90 16.95
N SER A 140 -8.97 -3.11 17.47
CA SER A 140 -7.83 -3.39 18.35
C SER A 140 -6.85 -4.39 17.74
N SER A 141 -7.06 -4.81 16.50
CA SER A 141 -6.24 -5.82 15.82
C SER A 141 -5.84 -5.31 14.43
N PRO A 142 -4.65 -4.71 14.31
CA PRO A 142 -4.16 -4.22 13.03
C PRO A 142 -3.97 -5.36 12.03
N VAL A 143 -4.25 -5.09 10.76
CA VAL A 143 -3.92 -5.99 9.65
C VAL A 143 -2.82 -5.35 8.83
N CYS A 144 -1.71 -6.07 8.70
CA CYS A 144 -0.54 -5.62 7.95
C CYS A 144 -0.30 -6.50 6.72
N HIS A 145 0.24 -5.90 5.67
CA HIS A 145 0.69 -6.63 4.50
C HIS A 145 1.90 -5.94 3.86
N PHE A 146 2.76 -6.75 3.21
CA PHE A 146 3.81 -6.23 2.36
C PHE A 146 3.24 -5.79 1.01
N LEU A 147 3.89 -4.79 0.41
CA LEU A 147 3.63 -4.38 -0.95
C LEU A 147 4.56 -5.11 -1.90
N PRO A 148 4.03 -5.71 -2.99
CA PRO A 148 4.86 -6.21 -4.06
C PRO A 148 5.64 -5.09 -4.76
N ALA A 149 6.65 -5.46 -5.55
CA ALA A 149 7.35 -4.51 -6.41
C ALA A 149 6.37 -3.77 -7.32
N ASN A 150 6.65 -2.49 -7.60
CA ASN A 150 5.83 -1.57 -8.40
C ASN A 150 4.49 -1.13 -7.77
N HIS A 151 4.14 -1.61 -6.58
CA HIS A 151 3.04 -1.03 -5.80
C HIS A 151 3.55 0.25 -5.12
N LEU A 152 2.75 1.30 -5.16
CA LEU A 152 3.19 2.65 -4.83
C LEU A 152 2.47 3.15 -3.57
N VAL A 153 3.23 3.77 -2.68
CA VAL A 153 2.72 4.57 -1.57
C VAL A 153 3.11 6.01 -1.79
N TRP A 154 2.12 6.86 -1.93
CA TRP A 154 2.29 8.30 -2.06
C TRP A 154 2.14 8.94 -0.70
N VAL A 155 3.11 9.78 -0.33
CA VAL A 155 3.09 10.59 0.89
C VAL A 155 3.48 12.02 0.58
N PRO A 156 3.06 13.00 1.40
CA PRO A 156 3.67 14.32 1.37
C PRO A 156 5.19 14.21 1.56
N SER A 157 5.96 14.87 0.71
CA SER A 157 7.40 14.99 0.91
C SER A 157 7.66 15.74 2.23
N PRO A 158 8.72 15.39 2.98
CA PRO A 158 9.16 16.22 4.10
C PRO A 158 9.40 17.64 3.59
N THR A 159 8.69 18.63 4.13
CA THR A 159 9.02 20.03 3.87
C THR A 159 10.42 20.28 4.41
N ILE A 160 11.38 20.52 3.51
CA ILE A 160 12.64 21.14 3.90
C ILE A 160 12.25 22.54 4.37
N ALA A 161 12.28 22.77 5.68
CA ALA A 161 12.19 24.12 6.20
C ALA A 161 13.41 24.86 5.66
N THR A 162 13.18 25.77 4.70
CA THR A 162 14.17 26.78 4.36
C THR A 162 14.20 27.75 5.52
N GLU A 163 15.26 27.70 6.33
CA GLU A 163 15.62 28.79 7.25
C GLU A 163 15.94 30.08 6.48
#